data_AF-A0A5F2BSJ5-F1
#
_entry.id   AF-A0A5F2BSJ5-F1
#
_cell.length_a   1.000
_cell.length_b   1.000
_cell.length_c   1.000
_cell.angle_alpha   90.00
_cell.angle_beta   90.00
_cell.angle_gamma   90.00
#
_symmetry.space_group_name_H-M   'P 1'
#
loop_
_entity.id
_entity.type
_entity.pdbx_description
1 polymer ?
#
loop_
_entity_poly.entity_id
_entity_poly.type
_entity_poly.pdbx_seq_one_letter_code
_entity_poly.pdbx_strand_id
1 'polypeptide(L)'
;MNQDEIALEDIRKKYEEANRKILSLEQKVKENESLKESLKESEIRISQIIENSPDAIVILDIPTGKFQSVNQRAVDIFNFTKEEFRNLGPVDISPTHQEDGRPSSEAAMAYVQRAIQGELVTFEWLHMAKSGEIIPCEVRLIALPGENLLVRGSILDFREQKKIRDELKENQKRLESAILGGELGLWEWDVKSDSNTYNEYWAEMLGYKLSELKPHADTWRSLIHPEDWPHVEVALNKYIRKESPVYEAEFRLKC
;
A
#
# COMPACT_ATOMS: atom_id res chain seq x y z
N MET A 1 43.74 25.78 71.39
CA MET A 1 43.84 24.64 70.45
C MET A 1 45.28 24.49 70.05
N ASN A 2 45.83 23.29 70.18
CA ASN A 2 47.20 22.99 69.76
C ASN A 2 47.26 22.98 68.22
N GLN A 3 48.42 23.25 67.60
CA GLN A 3 48.56 23.20 66.13
C GLN A 3 48.09 21.87 65.53
N ASP A 4 48.24 20.77 66.28
CA ASP A 4 47.80 19.43 65.90
C ASP A 4 46.26 19.26 65.87
N GLU A 5 45.51 19.96 66.74
CA GLU A 5 44.04 19.91 66.75
C GLU A 5 43.45 20.61 65.51
N ILE A 6 44.05 21.75 65.12
CA ILE A 6 43.64 22.50 63.92
C ILE A 6 43.90 21.67 62.66
N ALA A 7 45.04 20.98 62.60
CA ALA A 7 45.38 20.10 61.48
C ALA A 7 44.45 18.89 61.38
N LEU A 8 44.06 18.28 62.51
CA LEU A 8 43.10 17.18 62.54
C LEU A 8 41.71 17.60 62.07
N GLU A 9 41.26 18.79 62.46
CA GLU A 9 39.94 19.31 62.08
C GLU A 9 39.87 19.64 60.59
N ASP A 10 40.94 20.17 60.00
CA ASP A 10 41.05 20.43 58.56
C ASP A 10 41.09 19.12 57.73
N ILE A 11 41.78 18.08 58.22
CA ILE A 11 41.76 16.74 57.61
C ILE A 11 40.35 16.13 57.66
N ARG A 12 39.65 16.25 58.79
CA ARG A 12 38.30 15.72 58.96
C ARG A 12 37.31 16.40 58.00
N LYS A 13 37.43 17.71 57.83
CA LYS A 13 36.61 18.49 56.89
C LYS A 13 36.84 18.07 55.44
N LYS A 14 38.11 17.88 55.04
CA LYS A 14 38.48 17.36 53.72
C LYS A 14 37.96 15.94 53.49
N TYR A 15 38.00 15.09 54.52
CA TYR A 15 37.45 13.73 54.46
C TYR A 15 35.92 13.72 54.26
N GLU A 16 35.19 14.58 54.98
CA GLU A 16 33.74 14.72 54.81
C GLU A 16 33.35 15.29 53.44
N GLU A 17 34.11 16.24 52.90
CA GLU A 17 33.91 16.75 51.54
C GLU A 17 34.21 15.69 50.48
N ALA A 18 35.28 14.90 50.66
CA ALA A 18 35.61 13.78 49.78
C ALA A 18 34.51 12.72 49.78
N ASN A 19 34.00 12.33 50.96
CA ASN A 19 32.89 11.37 51.07
C ASN A 19 31.60 11.90 50.41
N ARG A 20 31.28 13.19 50.57
CA ARG A 20 30.14 13.81 49.87
C ARG A 20 30.31 13.77 48.35
N LYS A 21 31.52 14.03 47.84
CA LYS A 21 31.82 13.94 46.41
C LYS A 21 31.72 12.51 45.90
N ILE A 22 32.21 11.53 46.65
CA ILE A 22 32.10 10.10 46.30
C ILE A 22 30.63 9.70 46.17
N LEU A 23 29.81 10.02 47.18
CA LEU A 23 28.38 9.70 47.16
C LEU A 23 27.65 10.34 45.95
N SER A 24 28.00 11.59 45.63
CA SER A 24 27.44 12.28 44.46
C SER A 24 27.89 11.65 43.13
N LEU A 25 29.14 11.19 43.04
CA LEU A 25 29.66 10.51 41.85
C LEU A 25 29.02 9.13 41.69
N GLU A 26 28.86 8.37 42.77
CA GLU A 26 28.16 7.08 42.75
C GLU A 26 26.73 7.23 42.25
N GLN A 27 26.01 8.27 42.70
CA GLN A 27 24.68 8.58 42.20
C GLN A 27 24.69 8.92 40.71
N LYS A 28 25.62 9.76 40.24
CA LYS A 28 25.76 10.09 38.82
C LYS A 28 26.09 8.88 37.95
N VAL A 29 26.92 7.96 38.44
CA VAL A 29 27.25 6.71 37.73
C VAL A 29 25.99 5.85 37.60
N LYS A 30 25.23 5.68 38.68
CA LYS A 30 23.97 4.93 38.66
C LYS A 30 22.94 5.54 37.71
N GLU A 31 22.80 6.86 37.70
CA GLU A 31 21.92 7.57 36.77
C GLU A 31 22.38 7.39 35.31
N ASN A 32 23.68 7.48 35.04
CA ASN A 32 24.24 7.29 33.70
C ASN A 32 24.02 5.85 33.19
N GLU A 33 24.18 4.85 34.05
CA GLU A 33 23.88 3.45 33.73
C GLU A 33 22.40 3.24 33.39
N SER A 34 21.49 3.81 34.19
CA SER A 34 20.05 3.74 33.92
C SER A 34 19.66 4.42 32.60
N LEU A 35 20.28 5.56 32.29
CA LEU A 35 20.05 6.27 31.04
C LEU A 35 20.58 5.51 29.83
N LYS A 36 21.76 4.89 29.95
CA LYS A 36 22.32 4.03 28.91
C LYS A 36 21.43 2.83 28.61
N GLU A 37 20.90 2.18 29.64
CA GLU A 37 19.98 1.06 29.43
C GLU A 37 18.68 1.51 28.77
N SER A 38 18.09 2.62 29.23
CA SER A 38 16.88 3.19 28.63
C SER A 38 17.08 3.60 27.17
N LEU A 39 18.25 4.17 26.84
CA LEU A 39 18.62 4.52 25.47
C LEU A 39 18.72 3.27 24.59
N LYS A 40 19.42 2.24 25.07
CA LYS A 40 19.58 0.97 24.37
C LYS A 40 18.23 0.28 24.11
N GLU A 41 17.34 0.26 25.10
CA GLU A 41 15.98 -0.27 24.93
C GLU A 41 15.19 0.50 23.86
N SER A 42 15.30 1.84 23.85
CA SER A 42 14.67 2.68 22.85
C SER A 42 15.24 2.44 21.44
N GLU A 43 16.55 2.31 21.31
CA GLU A 43 17.23 2.01 20.04
C GLU A 43 16.79 0.66 19.47
N ILE A 44 16.76 -0.38 20.31
CA ILE A 44 16.26 -1.71 19.92
C ILE A 44 14.81 -1.63 19.44
N ARG A 45 13.95 -0.90 20.17
CA ARG A 45 12.54 -0.73 19.80
C ARG A 45 12.39 -0.05 18.43
N ILE A 46 13.12 1.03 18.20
CA ILE A 46 13.08 1.76 16.91
C ILE A 46 13.59 0.86 15.78
N SER A 47 14.70 0.14 16.01
CA SER A 47 15.25 -0.80 15.04
C SER A 47 14.24 -1.89 14.67
N GLN A 48 13.49 -2.42 15.64
CA GLN A 48 12.47 -3.44 15.39
C GLN A 48 11.30 -2.91 14.57
N ILE A 49 10.87 -1.67 14.81
CA ILE A 49 9.80 -1.03 14.03
C ILE A 49 10.21 -0.88 12.56
N ILE A 50 11.46 -0.48 12.31
CA ILE A 50 11.99 -0.32 10.95
C ILE A 50 12.14 -1.69 10.26
N GLU A 51 12.70 -2.68 10.96
CA GLU A 51 12.93 -4.02 10.42
C GLU A 51 11.64 -4.77 10.07
N ASN A 52 10.57 -4.59 10.85
CA ASN A 52 9.28 -5.25 10.64
C ASN A 52 8.25 -4.38 9.90
N SER A 53 8.68 -3.27 9.28
CA SER A 53 7.81 -2.43 8.47
C SER A 53 7.31 -3.20 7.23
N PRO A 54 6.01 -3.07 6.86
CA PRO A 54 5.46 -3.69 5.64
C PRO A 54 6.02 -3.05 4.36
N ASP A 55 6.43 -1.78 4.46
CA ASP A 55 7.12 -1.04 3.39
C ASP A 55 8.61 -1.39 3.42
N ALA A 56 9.22 -1.50 2.24
CA ALA A 56 10.69 -1.50 2.14
C ALA A 56 11.22 -0.12 2.50
N ILE A 57 12.14 -0.07 3.47
CA ILE A 57 12.77 1.16 3.93
C ILE A 57 14.25 1.11 3.57
N VAL A 58 14.70 2.14 2.89
CA VAL A 58 16.11 2.35 2.52
C VAL A 58 16.58 3.72 2.99
N ILE A 59 17.80 3.82 3.46
CA ILE A 59 18.46 5.08 3.83
C ILE A 59 19.57 5.32 2.82
N LEU A 60 19.44 6.39 2.06
CA LEU A 60 20.41 6.83 1.07
C LEU A 60 21.35 7.86 1.69
N ASP A 61 22.64 7.60 1.61
CA ASP A 61 23.69 8.57 1.89
C ASP A 61 23.92 9.41 0.64
N ILE A 62 23.62 10.71 0.72
CA ILE A 62 23.69 11.61 -0.45
C ILE A 62 25.12 11.85 -0.94
N PRO A 63 26.12 12.10 -0.07
CA PRO A 63 27.50 12.26 -0.52
C PRO A 63 28.05 11.08 -1.32
N THR A 64 27.74 9.85 -0.92
CA THR A 64 28.21 8.64 -1.58
C THR A 64 27.29 8.15 -2.70
N GLY A 65 26.01 8.53 -2.67
CA GLY A 65 24.97 8.03 -3.55
C GLY A 65 24.56 6.58 -3.30
N LYS A 66 24.96 6.01 -2.15
CA LYS A 66 24.77 4.59 -1.81
C LYS A 66 23.82 4.40 -0.64
N PHE A 67 23.19 3.22 -0.58
CA PHE A 67 22.35 2.89 0.58
C PHE A 67 23.21 2.62 1.81
N GLN A 68 23.02 3.44 2.85
CA GLN A 68 23.66 3.26 4.15
C GLN A 68 23.03 2.10 4.92
N SER A 69 21.70 1.96 4.84
CA SER A 69 20.93 0.97 5.59
C SER A 69 19.65 0.60 4.85
N VAL A 70 19.20 -0.64 5.02
CA VAL A 70 17.94 -1.17 4.48
C VAL A 70 17.30 -2.11 5.50
N ASN A 71 15.96 -2.15 5.53
CA ASN A 71 15.23 -3.11 6.36
C ASN A 71 15.12 -4.48 5.68
N GLN A 72 14.67 -5.49 6.43
CA GLN A 72 14.46 -6.84 5.90
C GLN A 72 13.49 -6.86 4.71
N ARG A 73 12.43 -6.05 4.74
CA ARG A 73 11.46 -5.99 3.64
C ARG A 73 12.09 -5.60 2.30
N ALA A 74 13.08 -4.70 2.28
CA ALA A 74 13.81 -4.36 1.05
C ALA A 74 14.62 -5.55 0.51
N VAL A 75 15.26 -6.32 1.39
CA VAL A 75 15.98 -7.56 1.03
C VAL A 75 15.03 -8.55 0.37
N ASP A 76 13.85 -8.75 0.95
CA ASP A 76 12.86 -9.71 0.46
C ASP A 76 12.27 -9.31 -0.91
N ILE A 77 12.02 -8.02 -1.12
CA ILE A 77 11.45 -7.51 -2.37
C ILE A 77 12.46 -7.55 -3.51
N PHE A 78 13.68 -7.07 -3.29
CA PHE A 78 14.67 -6.90 -4.36
C PHE A 78 15.63 -8.09 -4.51
N ASN A 79 15.62 -9.02 -3.56
CA ASN A 79 16.44 -10.24 -3.57
C ASN A 79 17.96 -9.97 -3.57
N PHE A 80 18.38 -8.87 -2.95
CA PHE A 80 19.78 -8.54 -2.65
C PHE A 80 20.04 -8.68 -1.16
N THR A 81 21.24 -9.08 -0.78
CA THR A 81 21.65 -9.11 0.63
C THR A 81 21.86 -7.69 1.18
N LYS A 82 21.78 -7.53 2.51
CA LYS A 82 22.07 -6.23 3.17
C LYS A 82 23.49 -5.72 2.85
N GLU A 83 24.45 -6.61 2.67
CA GLU A 83 25.84 -6.25 2.31
C GLU A 83 25.95 -5.77 0.86
N GLU A 84 25.22 -6.41 -0.07
CA GLU A 84 25.15 -5.95 -1.45
C GLU A 84 24.53 -4.56 -1.53
N PHE A 85 23.44 -4.31 -0.79
CA PHE A 85 22.78 -2.99 -0.74
C PHE A 85 23.74 -1.85 -0.36
N ARG A 86 24.74 -2.08 0.50
CA ARG A 86 25.72 -1.06 0.88
C ARG A 86 26.55 -0.53 -0.29
N ASN A 87 26.63 -1.27 -1.38
CA ASN A 87 27.36 -0.90 -2.58
C ASN A 87 26.46 -0.37 -3.70
N LEU A 88 25.15 -0.46 -3.54
CA LEU A 88 24.15 -0.07 -4.53
C LEU A 88 23.57 1.31 -4.20
N GLY A 89 23.11 2.00 -5.24
CA GLY A 89 22.27 3.17 -5.18
C GLY A 89 20.91 2.97 -5.85
N PRO A 90 20.05 4.00 -5.86
CA PRO A 90 18.69 3.91 -6.42
C PRO A 90 18.65 3.52 -7.90
N VAL A 91 19.66 3.91 -8.68
CA VAL A 91 19.74 3.62 -10.12
C VAL A 91 20.09 2.15 -10.38
N ASP A 92 20.88 1.51 -9.50
CA ASP A 92 21.32 0.12 -9.67
C ASP A 92 20.17 -0.88 -9.47
N ILE A 93 19.14 -0.50 -8.71
CA ILE A 93 17.92 -1.28 -8.48
C ILE A 93 16.76 -0.82 -9.35
N SER A 94 17.05 -0.21 -10.49
CA SER A 94 16.06 0.35 -11.43
C SER A 94 16.39 -0.07 -12.88
N PRO A 95 15.38 -0.20 -13.76
CA PRO A 95 15.61 -0.37 -15.19
C PRO A 95 16.27 0.89 -15.79
N THR A 96 16.70 0.83 -17.04
CA THR A 96 17.36 1.98 -17.70
C THR A 96 16.42 3.17 -17.89
N HIS A 97 15.14 2.91 -18.14
CA HIS A 97 14.11 3.92 -18.36
C HIS A 97 12.87 3.60 -17.52
N GLN A 98 12.16 4.66 -17.14
CA GLN A 98 10.89 4.59 -16.41
C GLN A 98 9.70 4.52 -17.37
N GLU A 99 8.49 4.34 -16.83
CA GLU A 99 7.25 4.17 -17.61
C GLU A 99 6.93 5.40 -18.50
N ASP A 100 7.38 6.58 -18.07
CA ASP A 100 7.27 7.84 -18.83
C ASP A 100 8.36 8.04 -19.90
N GLY A 101 9.26 7.07 -20.05
CA GLY A 101 10.36 7.08 -21.00
C GLY A 101 11.59 7.89 -20.56
N ARG A 102 11.61 8.49 -19.37
CA ARG A 102 12.80 9.19 -18.87
C ARG A 102 13.87 8.20 -18.40
N PRO A 103 15.17 8.53 -18.55
CA PRO A 103 16.24 7.75 -17.93
C PRO A 103 16.10 7.74 -16.40
N SER A 104 16.24 6.56 -15.80
CA SER A 104 16.09 6.38 -14.35
C SER A 104 17.10 7.20 -13.55
N SER A 105 18.32 7.40 -14.07
CA SER A 105 19.34 8.22 -13.43
C SER A 105 18.93 9.69 -13.28
N GLU A 106 18.39 10.28 -14.35
CA GLU A 106 17.96 11.69 -14.37
C GLU A 106 16.73 11.90 -13.48
N ALA A 107 15.73 11.02 -13.61
CA ALA A 107 14.51 11.13 -12.83
C ALA A 107 14.77 10.91 -11.32
N ALA A 108 15.60 9.93 -10.95
CA ALA A 108 15.97 9.69 -9.55
C ALA A 108 16.69 10.91 -8.95
N MET A 109 17.64 11.50 -9.68
CA MET A 109 18.35 12.70 -9.23
C MET A 109 17.39 13.86 -8.96
N ALA A 110 16.43 14.10 -9.86
CA ALA A 110 15.45 15.17 -9.71
C ALA A 110 14.56 14.98 -8.45
N TYR A 111 14.11 13.75 -8.18
CA TYR A 111 13.32 13.48 -6.97
C TYR A 111 14.14 13.58 -5.69
N VAL A 112 15.37 13.07 -5.68
CA VAL A 112 16.28 13.19 -4.55
C VAL A 112 16.60 14.66 -4.26
N GLN A 113 16.82 15.47 -5.30
CA GLN A 113 17.09 16.90 -5.17
C GLN A 113 15.93 17.67 -4.52
N ARG A 114 14.69 17.32 -4.86
CA ARG A 114 13.49 17.88 -4.21
C ARG A 114 13.41 17.46 -2.73
N ALA A 115 13.72 16.19 -2.44
CA ALA A 115 13.70 15.68 -1.07
C ALA A 115 14.72 16.39 -0.17
N ILE A 116 15.96 16.62 -0.64
CA ILE A 116 16.98 17.36 0.13
C ILE A 116 16.64 18.84 0.35
N GLN A 117 15.73 19.41 -0.44
CA GLN A 117 15.19 20.76 -0.23
C GLN A 117 14.09 20.80 0.85
N GLY A 118 13.77 19.65 1.46
CA GLY A 118 12.78 19.51 2.52
C GLY A 118 11.38 19.15 2.03
N GLU A 119 11.21 18.84 0.74
CA GLU A 119 9.93 18.39 0.21
C GLU A 119 9.67 16.92 0.53
N LEU A 120 8.42 16.58 0.90
CA LEU A 120 7.96 15.19 0.91
C LEU A 120 7.60 14.79 -0.52
N VAL A 121 8.46 14.01 -1.17
CA VAL A 121 8.31 13.64 -2.58
C VAL A 121 7.67 12.26 -2.68
N THR A 122 6.57 12.13 -3.41
CA THR A 122 5.89 10.85 -3.69
C THR A 122 5.73 10.67 -5.19
N PHE A 123 6.07 9.49 -5.72
CA PHE A 123 5.98 9.18 -7.15
C PHE A 123 5.89 7.67 -7.40
N GLU A 124 5.31 7.31 -8.54
CA GLU A 124 5.36 5.94 -9.06
C GLU A 124 6.72 5.69 -9.72
N TRP A 125 7.25 4.47 -9.53
CA TRP A 125 8.58 4.09 -9.97
C TRP A 125 8.61 2.61 -10.35
N LEU A 126 9.37 2.29 -11.40
CA LEU A 126 9.71 0.93 -11.74
C LEU A 126 11.07 0.61 -11.14
N HIS A 127 11.11 -0.34 -10.22
CA HIS A 127 12.35 -0.95 -9.75
C HIS A 127 12.64 -2.27 -10.48
N MET A 128 13.85 -2.77 -10.31
CA MET A 128 14.28 -4.06 -10.83
C MET A 128 14.96 -4.87 -9.72
N ALA A 129 14.46 -6.07 -9.46
CA ALA A 129 15.09 -7.02 -8.55
C ALA A 129 16.38 -7.61 -9.16
N LYS A 130 17.19 -8.27 -8.34
CA LYS A 130 18.40 -8.98 -8.78
C LYS A 130 18.12 -10.04 -9.86
N SER A 131 16.93 -10.62 -9.87
CA SER A 131 16.46 -11.58 -10.89
C SER A 131 16.20 -10.95 -12.26
N GLY A 132 16.13 -9.62 -12.35
CA GLY A 132 15.66 -8.88 -13.53
C GLY A 132 14.14 -8.65 -13.55
N GLU A 133 13.41 -9.10 -12.54
CA GLU A 133 11.97 -8.84 -12.42
C GLU A 133 11.70 -7.35 -12.20
N ILE A 134 10.79 -6.78 -12.98
CA ILE A 134 10.35 -5.39 -12.83
C ILE A 134 9.26 -5.30 -11.76
N ILE A 135 9.49 -4.44 -10.78
CA ILE A 135 8.62 -4.25 -9.63
C ILE A 135 8.07 -2.82 -9.68
N PRO A 136 6.79 -2.65 -10.05
CA PRO A 136 6.13 -1.35 -9.94
C PRO A 136 5.88 -1.00 -8.47
N CYS A 137 6.35 0.18 -8.08
CA CYS A 137 6.35 0.66 -6.71
C CYS A 137 5.91 2.12 -6.60
N GLU A 138 5.32 2.48 -5.46
CA GLU A 138 5.22 3.88 -5.04
C GLU A 138 6.40 4.18 -4.12
N VAL A 139 7.15 5.23 -4.42
CA VAL A 139 8.31 5.65 -3.66
C VAL A 139 8.01 6.98 -2.97
N ARG A 140 8.24 7.02 -1.65
CA ARG A 140 8.19 8.23 -0.84
C ARG A 140 9.58 8.57 -0.32
N LEU A 141 10.04 9.78 -0.59
CA LEU A 141 11.33 10.29 -0.15
C LEU A 141 11.15 11.40 0.89
N ILE A 142 11.93 11.31 1.98
CA ILE A 142 12.03 12.35 2.99
C ILE A 142 13.48 12.53 3.42
N ALA A 143 13.94 13.78 3.47
CA ALA A 143 15.25 14.09 4.05
C ALA A 143 15.21 13.90 5.57
N LEU A 144 16.23 13.23 6.12
CA LEU A 144 16.38 13.05 7.55
C LEU A 144 17.20 14.21 8.13
N PRO A 145 16.76 14.82 9.25
CA PRO A 145 17.54 15.83 9.93
C PRO A 145 18.77 15.18 10.60
N GLY A 146 19.94 15.80 10.47
CA GLY A 146 21.18 15.32 11.08
C GLY A 146 22.42 16.04 10.54
N GLU A 147 23.60 15.67 11.05
CA GLU A 147 24.89 16.18 10.55
C GLU A 147 25.20 15.68 9.13
N ASN A 148 24.74 14.46 8.79
CA ASN A 148 24.90 13.87 7.47
C ASN A 148 23.64 14.08 6.64
N LEU A 149 23.81 14.40 5.36
CA LEU A 149 22.71 14.53 4.41
C LEU A 149 22.21 13.13 4.00
N LEU A 150 21.17 12.67 4.69
CA LEU A 150 20.54 11.36 4.47
C LEU A 150 19.12 11.54 3.93
N VAL A 151 18.71 10.65 3.02
CA VAL A 151 17.34 10.58 2.52
C VAL A 151 16.77 9.20 2.81
N ARG A 152 15.63 9.14 3.50
CA ARG A 152 14.87 7.91 3.66
C ARG A 152 13.96 7.73 2.45
N GLY A 153 14.05 6.56 1.83
CA GLY A 153 13.07 6.05 0.88
C GLY A 153 12.15 5.02 1.53
N SER A 154 10.85 5.19 1.34
CA SER A 154 9.83 4.17 1.61
C SER A 154 9.27 3.68 0.29
N ILE A 155 9.37 2.38 0.05
CA ILE A 155 9.02 1.74 -1.22
C ILE A 155 7.86 0.78 -0.94
N LEU A 156 6.72 1.10 -1.54
CA LEU A 156 5.51 0.30 -1.48
C LEU A 156 5.36 -0.50 -2.78
N ASP A 157 5.56 -1.80 -2.71
CA ASP A 157 5.33 -2.74 -3.81
C ASP A 157 3.82 -2.92 -4.04
N PHE A 158 3.36 -2.63 -5.27
CA PHE A 158 1.95 -2.79 -5.65
C PHE A 158 1.72 -3.84 -6.74
N ARG A 159 2.67 -4.78 -6.95
CA ARG A 159 2.53 -5.90 -7.91
C ARG A 159 1.23 -6.68 -7.73
N GLU A 160 0.92 -7.08 -6.51
CA GLU A 160 -0.29 -7.87 -6.22
C GLU A 160 -1.56 -7.08 -6.56
N GLN A 161 -1.59 -5.79 -6.23
CA GLN A 161 -2.73 -4.93 -6.53
C GLN A 161 -2.89 -4.71 -8.04
N LYS A 162 -1.78 -4.55 -8.77
CA LYS A 162 -1.76 -4.45 -10.23
C LYS A 162 -2.24 -5.75 -10.87
N LYS A 163 -1.74 -6.90 -10.40
CA LYS A 163 -2.13 -8.23 -10.87
C LYS A 163 -3.63 -8.48 -10.69
N ILE A 164 -4.17 -8.22 -9.50
CA ILE A 164 -5.61 -8.36 -9.23
C ILE A 164 -6.43 -7.46 -10.15
N ARG A 165 -6.00 -6.21 -10.35
CA ARG A 165 -6.68 -5.26 -11.24
C ARG A 165 -6.66 -5.72 -12.69
N ASP A 166 -5.52 -6.23 -13.17
CA ASP A 166 -5.36 -6.70 -14.54
C ASP A 166 -6.15 -8.00 -14.78
N GLU A 167 -6.16 -8.93 -13.82
CA GLU A 167 -6.99 -10.14 -13.86
C GLU A 167 -8.48 -9.80 -13.88
N LEU A 168 -8.92 -8.86 -13.06
CA LEU A 168 -10.31 -8.39 -13.06
C LEU A 168 -10.70 -7.81 -14.42
N LYS A 169 -9.83 -6.96 -14.99
CA LYS A 169 -10.06 -6.32 -16.29
C LYS A 169 -10.10 -7.34 -17.43
N GLU A 170 -9.21 -8.32 -17.41
CA GLU A 170 -9.20 -9.41 -18.40
C GLU A 170 -10.45 -10.29 -18.29
N ASN A 171 -10.87 -10.63 -17.07
CA ASN A 171 -12.10 -11.40 -16.85
C ASN A 171 -13.34 -10.61 -17.32
N GLN A 172 -13.40 -9.31 -17.05
CA GLN A 172 -14.49 -8.46 -17.53
C GLN A 172 -14.56 -8.47 -19.07
N LYS A 173 -13.43 -8.27 -19.76
CA LYS A 173 -13.37 -8.34 -21.22
C LYS A 173 -13.80 -9.70 -21.78
N ARG A 174 -13.41 -10.78 -21.11
CA ARG A 174 -13.80 -12.15 -21.50
C ARG A 174 -15.29 -12.38 -21.33
N LEU A 175 -15.87 -11.92 -20.23
CA LEU A 175 -17.32 -11.98 -20.00
C LEU A 175 -18.07 -11.17 -21.05
N GLU A 176 -17.67 -9.92 -21.30
CA GLU A 176 -18.25 -9.06 -22.34
C GLU A 176 -18.19 -9.75 -23.72
N SER A 177 -17.04 -10.32 -24.08
CA SER A 177 -16.87 -11.04 -25.35
C SER A 177 -17.75 -12.30 -25.43
N ALA A 178 -17.89 -13.05 -24.34
CA ALA A 178 -18.74 -14.24 -24.29
C ALA A 178 -20.23 -13.89 -24.40
N ILE A 179 -20.66 -12.79 -23.79
CA ILE A 179 -22.03 -12.27 -23.88
C ILE A 179 -22.34 -11.85 -25.32
N LEU A 180 -21.44 -11.08 -25.94
CA LEU A 180 -21.60 -10.62 -27.33
C LEU A 180 -21.55 -11.79 -28.33
N GLY A 181 -20.55 -12.68 -28.22
CA GLY A 181 -20.38 -13.80 -29.13
C GLY A 181 -21.41 -14.92 -28.94
N GLY A 182 -21.99 -15.04 -27.75
CA GLY A 182 -23.06 -15.98 -27.46
C GLY A 182 -24.45 -15.52 -27.90
N GLU A 183 -24.57 -14.28 -28.42
CA GLU A 183 -25.86 -13.73 -28.81
C GLU A 183 -26.89 -13.87 -27.66
N LEU A 184 -26.44 -13.56 -26.44
CA LEU A 184 -27.27 -13.73 -25.23
C LEU A 184 -27.92 -12.41 -24.85
N GLY A 185 -29.25 -12.39 -24.79
CA GLY A 185 -29.97 -11.30 -24.14
C GLY A 185 -29.90 -11.43 -22.64
N LEU A 186 -29.27 -10.48 -21.98
CA LEU A 186 -29.17 -10.41 -20.54
C LEU A 186 -30.04 -9.30 -19.99
N TRP A 187 -30.63 -9.58 -18.83
CA TRP A 187 -31.36 -8.62 -18.04
C TRP A 187 -31.10 -8.85 -16.55
N GLU A 188 -31.05 -7.77 -15.78
CA GLU A 188 -30.86 -7.79 -14.34
C GLU A 188 -31.90 -6.88 -13.69
N TRP A 189 -32.79 -7.48 -12.90
CA TRP A 189 -33.81 -6.76 -12.16
C TRP A 189 -33.43 -6.64 -10.68
N ASP A 190 -33.26 -5.41 -10.21
CA ASP A 190 -33.18 -5.11 -8.78
C ASP A 190 -34.60 -4.96 -8.22
N VAL A 191 -35.03 -6.01 -7.51
CA VAL A 191 -36.36 -6.10 -6.89
C VAL A 191 -36.63 -5.00 -5.86
N LYS A 192 -35.60 -4.39 -5.25
CA LYS A 192 -35.81 -3.33 -4.24
C LYS A 192 -36.07 -1.97 -4.86
N SER A 193 -35.35 -1.66 -5.94
CA SER A 193 -35.44 -0.37 -6.63
C SER A 193 -36.37 -0.39 -7.83
N ASP A 194 -36.86 -1.58 -8.21
CA ASP A 194 -37.57 -1.87 -9.47
C ASP A 194 -36.81 -1.45 -10.73
N SER A 195 -35.50 -1.20 -10.60
CA SER A 195 -34.60 -0.92 -11.72
C SER A 195 -34.33 -2.18 -12.50
N ASN A 196 -34.35 -2.08 -13.83
CA ASN A 196 -33.98 -3.18 -14.71
C ASN A 196 -32.87 -2.73 -15.67
N THR A 197 -31.83 -3.54 -15.79
CA THR A 197 -30.72 -3.30 -16.71
C THR A 197 -30.78 -4.35 -17.79
N TYR A 198 -30.68 -3.94 -19.06
CA TYR A 198 -30.64 -4.83 -20.21
C TYR A 198 -29.30 -4.66 -20.93
N ASN A 199 -28.76 -5.73 -21.53
CA ASN A 199 -27.67 -5.56 -22.48
C ASN A 199 -28.21 -5.13 -23.87
N GLU A 200 -27.34 -4.60 -24.72
CA GLU A 200 -27.73 -4.12 -26.05
C GLU A 200 -28.38 -5.22 -26.90
N TYR A 201 -27.83 -6.43 -26.84
CA TYR A 201 -28.33 -7.56 -27.62
C TYR A 201 -29.79 -7.95 -27.24
N TRP A 202 -30.17 -7.88 -25.96
CA TRP A 202 -31.55 -8.12 -25.54
C TRP A 202 -32.54 -7.15 -26.21
N ALA A 203 -32.16 -5.87 -26.31
CA ALA A 203 -32.97 -4.87 -26.99
C ALA A 203 -33.05 -5.16 -28.50
N GLU A 204 -31.91 -5.45 -29.14
CA GLU A 204 -31.81 -5.72 -30.57
C GLU A 204 -32.60 -6.98 -30.98
N MET A 205 -32.58 -8.04 -30.17
CA MET A 205 -33.39 -9.25 -30.40
C MET A 205 -34.89 -8.95 -30.50
N LEU A 206 -35.36 -7.94 -29.77
CA LEU A 206 -36.75 -7.49 -29.78
C LEU A 206 -36.99 -6.36 -30.80
N GLY A 207 -35.97 -5.93 -31.54
CA GLY A 207 -36.09 -4.86 -32.54
C GLY A 207 -35.99 -3.44 -31.97
N TYR A 208 -35.60 -3.27 -30.71
CA TYR A 208 -35.47 -1.97 -30.04
C TYR A 208 -34.00 -1.57 -29.89
N LYS A 209 -33.74 -0.27 -29.75
CA LYS A 209 -32.47 0.23 -29.22
C LYS A 209 -32.53 0.27 -27.71
N LEU A 210 -31.40 0.02 -27.04
CA LEU A 210 -31.31 0.08 -25.58
C LEU A 210 -31.77 1.43 -25.01
N SER A 211 -31.55 2.53 -25.75
CA SER A 211 -31.98 3.89 -25.37
C SER A 211 -33.50 4.11 -25.45
N GLU A 212 -34.23 3.24 -26.14
CA GLU A 212 -35.70 3.30 -26.25
C GLU A 212 -36.38 2.57 -25.08
N LEU A 213 -35.65 1.71 -24.38
CA LEU A 213 -36.11 0.95 -23.24
C LEU A 213 -35.91 1.76 -21.94
N LYS A 214 -36.95 1.80 -21.10
CA LYS A 214 -36.79 2.37 -19.76
C LYS A 214 -36.11 1.34 -18.84
N PRO A 215 -35.15 1.74 -18.00
CA PRO A 215 -34.47 0.85 -17.07
C PRO A 215 -35.36 0.56 -15.85
N HIS A 216 -36.53 -0.02 -16.06
CA HIS A 216 -37.54 -0.29 -15.05
C HIS A 216 -38.26 -1.61 -15.33
N ALA A 217 -38.65 -2.33 -14.28
CA ALA A 217 -39.32 -3.63 -14.39
C ALA A 217 -40.59 -3.60 -15.26
N ASP A 218 -41.29 -2.46 -15.28
CA ASP A 218 -42.50 -2.28 -16.08
C ASP A 218 -42.25 -2.36 -17.59
N THR A 219 -41.04 -2.04 -18.06
CA THR A 219 -40.69 -2.18 -19.49
C THR A 219 -40.89 -3.63 -19.93
N TRP A 220 -40.29 -4.58 -19.19
CA TRP A 220 -40.46 -6.00 -19.44
C TRP A 220 -41.94 -6.43 -19.34
N ARG A 221 -42.65 -6.01 -18.28
CA ARG A 221 -44.07 -6.33 -18.08
C ARG A 221 -44.95 -5.87 -19.24
N SER A 222 -44.69 -4.67 -19.78
CA SER A 222 -45.47 -4.08 -20.88
C SER A 222 -45.24 -4.76 -22.24
N LEU A 223 -44.06 -5.37 -22.40
CA LEU A 223 -43.66 -6.10 -23.59
C LEU A 223 -44.19 -7.54 -23.61
N ILE A 224 -44.59 -8.11 -22.47
CA ILE A 224 -45.22 -9.45 -22.43
C ILE A 224 -46.58 -9.44 -23.13
N HIS A 225 -46.86 -10.49 -23.89
CA HIS A 225 -48.17 -10.69 -24.51
C HIS A 225 -49.27 -10.84 -23.44
N PRO A 226 -50.43 -10.15 -23.53
CA PRO A 226 -51.44 -10.13 -22.46
C PRO A 226 -51.96 -11.53 -22.05
N GLU A 227 -52.00 -12.47 -22.98
CA GLU A 227 -52.43 -13.86 -22.70
C GLU A 227 -51.41 -14.65 -21.89
N ASP A 228 -50.13 -14.30 -21.96
CA ASP A 228 -49.04 -15.04 -21.31
C ASP A 228 -48.76 -14.49 -19.89
N TRP A 229 -49.21 -13.27 -19.58
CA TRP A 229 -48.99 -12.62 -18.29
C TRP A 229 -49.47 -13.43 -17.08
N PRO A 230 -50.69 -14.03 -17.06
CA PRO A 230 -51.14 -14.80 -15.91
C PRO A 230 -50.22 -15.99 -15.58
N HIS A 231 -49.61 -16.62 -16.60
CA HIS A 231 -48.67 -17.72 -16.41
C HIS A 231 -47.34 -17.22 -15.84
N VAL A 232 -46.79 -16.16 -16.42
CA VAL A 232 -45.55 -15.51 -15.99
C VAL A 232 -45.63 -15.04 -14.54
N GLU A 233 -46.73 -14.38 -14.17
CA GLU A 233 -46.95 -13.85 -12.83
C GLU A 233 -47.00 -14.97 -11.76
N VAL A 234 -47.60 -16.12 -12.08
CA VAL A 234 -47.64 -17.27 -11.18
C VAL A 234 -46.24 -17.83 -10.96
N ALA A 235 -45.46 -18.02 -12.05
CA ALA A 235 -44.09 -18.51 -11.95
C ALA A 235 -43.19 -17.53 -11.15
N LEU A 236 -43.35 -16.24 -11.40
CA LEU A 236 -42.59 -15.18 -10.73
C LEU A 236 -42.89 -15.14 -9.23
N ASN A 237 -44.18 -15.20 -8.86
CA ASN A 237 -44.60 -15.20 -7.46
C ASN A 237 -44.09 -16.43 -6.70
N LYS A 238 -44.06 -17.61 -7.32
CA LYS A 238 -43.48 -18.81 -6.70
C LYS A 238 -42.00 -18.63 -6.39
N TYR A 239 -41.23 -18.03 -7.31
CA TYR A 239 -39.82 -17.74 -7.08
C TYR A 239 -39.61 -16.68 -5.99
N ILE A 240 -40.35 -15.58 -6.02
CA ILE A 240 -40.27 -14.51 -5.00
C ILE A 240 -40.59 -15.05 -3.60
N ARG A 241 -41.59 -15.95 -3.49
CA ARG A 241 -41.96 -16.62 -2.23
C ARG A 241 -41.00 -17.73 -1.81
N LYS A 242 -39.93 -17.98 -2.59
CA LYS A 242 -38.95 -19.05 -2.39
C LYS A 242 -39.55 -20.46 -2.41
N GLU A 243 -40.68 -20.61 -3.09
CA GLU A 243 -41.32 -21.92 -3.32
C GLU A 243 -40.64 -22.68 -4.48
N SER A 244 -39.84 -21.97 -5.30
CA SER A 244 -38.96 -22.53 -6.33
C SER A 244 -37.53 -21.97 -6.18
N PRO A 245 -36.47 -22.78 -6.36
CA PRO A 245 -35.10 -22.32 -6.29
C PRO A 245 -34.66 -21.50 -7.51
N VAL A 246 -35.37 -21.64 -8.65
CA VAL A 246 -35.09 -20.96 -9.91
C VAL A 246 -36.40 -20.48 -10.54
N TYR A 247 -36.37 -19.31 -11.17
CA TYR A 247 -37.45 -18.83 -12.03
C TYR A 247 -37.16 -19.20 -13.48
N GLU A 248 -38.11 -19.87 -14.12
CA GLU A 248 -38.05 -20.25 -15.54
C GLU A 248 -39.47 -20.15 -16.11
N ALA A 249 -39.61 -19.50 -17.26
CA ALA A 249 -40.89 -19.33 -17.95
C ALA A 249 -40.68 -19.09 -19.45
N GLU A 250 -41.57 -19.64 -20.27
CA GLU A 250 -41.63 -19.39 -21.71
C GLU A 250 -42.85 -18.50 -22.00
N PHE A 251 -42.64 -17.40 -22.71
CA PHE A 251 -43.68 -16.42 -23.03
C PHE A 251 -43.31 -15.60 -24.26
N ARG A 252 -44.30 -14.99 -24.90
CA ARG A 252 -44.11 -14.12 -26.07
C ARG A 252 -43.85 -12.68 -25.63
N LEU A 253 -42.85 -12.06 -26.25
CA LEU A 253 -42.57 -10.63 -26.12
C LEU A 253 -43.00 -9.89 -27.40
N LYS A 254 -43.44 -8.65 -27.24
CA LYS A 254 -43.73 -7.74 -28.34
C LYS A 254 -42.40 -7.25 -28.92
N CYS A 255 -42.18 -7.54 -30.20
CA CYS A 255 -41.15 -6.94 -31.03
C CYS A 255 -41.73 -5.85 -31.93
#